data_AF-A0A379GEJ2-F1
#
_entry.id   AF-A0A379GEJ2-F1
#
_cell.length_a   1.000
_cell.length_b   1.000
_cell.length_c   1.000
_cell.angle_alpha   90.00
_cell.angle_beta   90.00
_cell.angle_gamma   90.00
#
_symmetry.space_group_name_H-M   'P 1'
#
loop_
_entity.id
_entity.type
_entity.pdbx_description
1 polymer ?
#
loop_
_entity_poly.entity_id
_entity_poly.type
_entity_poly.pdbx_seq_one_letter_code
_entity_poly.pdbx_strand_id
1 'polypeptide(L)'
;MLIITLIVRSLLYALVAFVTVYFGEHAAQWIDENTPKVLLEGLGIGAKMVPAIGFAMLLKIMWSKEVAGVFFIGFVMTTYLKLPIMAVAILGASAAALYFFFSGNNKNSSQQNEDFRRWYLITAPH
;
A
#
# COMPACT_ATOMS: atom_id res chain seq x y z
N MET A 1 11.37 8.63 -30.73
CA MET A 1 9.92 8.52 -30.43
C MET A 1 9.66 8.51 -28.91
N LEU A 2 10.24 7.60 -28.13
CA LEU A 2 10.01 7.51 -26.67
C LEU A 2 10.48 8.73 -25.86
N ILE A 3 11.67 9.28 -26.13
CA ILE A 3 12.21 10.45 -25.39
C ILE A 3 11.35 11.70 -25.64
N ILE A 4 10.85 11.88 -26.87
CA ILE A 4 9.97 13.00 -27.23
C ILE A 4 8.64 12.88 -26.47
N THR A 5 8.05 11.68 -26.39
CA THR A 5 6.81 11.44 -25.62
C THR A 5 6.99 11.69 -24.11
N LEU A 6 8.17 11.39 -23.54
CA LEU A 6 8.45 11.66 -22.13
C LEU A 6 8.63 13.15 -21.85
N ILE A 7 9.37 13.86 -22.71
CA ILE A 7 9.61 15.30 -22.55
C ILE A 7 8.31 16.08 -22.69
N VAL A 8 7.48 15.77 -23.71
CA VAL A 8 6.20 16.47 -23.90
C VAL A 8 5.24 16.20 -22.75
N ARG A 9 5.20 14.96 -22.22
CA ARG A 9 4.33 14.62 -21.09
C ARG A 9 4.80 15.29 -19.81
N SER A 10 6.11 15.32 -19.55
CA SER A 10 6.69 16.03 -18.40
C SER A 10 6.38 17.53 -18.45
N LEU A 11 6.58 18.18 -19.60
CA LEU A 11 6.32 19.60 -19.77
C LEU A 11 4.82 19.93 -19.59
N LEU A 12 3.93 19.08 -20.10
CA LEU A 12 2.48 19.25 -19.94
C LEU A 12 2.06 19.08 -18.47
N TYR A 13 2.54 18.03 -17.79
CA TYR A 13 2.28 17.84 -16.35
C TYR A 13 2.88 18.98 -15.50
N ALA A 14 4.07 19.48 -15.85
CA ALA A 14 4.70 20.60 -15.16
C ALA A 14 3.88 21.89 -15.33
N LEU A 15 3.39 22.17 -16.55
CA LEU A 15 2.55 23.34 -16.80
C LEU A 15 1.21 23.24 -16.07
N VAL A 16 0.56 22.07 -16.11
CA VAL A 16 -0.69 21.84 -15.36
C VAL A 16 -0.47 21.92 -13.85
N ALA A 17 0.61 21.36 -13.33
CA ALA A 17 0.95 21.46 -11.91
C ALA A 17 1.24 22.90 -11.50
N PHE A 18 1.97 23.66 -12.32
CA PHE A 18 2.27 25.07 -12.06
C PHE A 18 1.00 25.92 -12.03
N VAL A 19 0.12 25.75 -13.02
CA VAL A 19 -1.18 26.43 -13.06
C VAL A 19 -2.04 26.03 -11.86
N THR A 20 -2.07 24.74 -11.52
CA THR A 20 -2.86 24.23 -10.38
C THR A 20 -2.34 24.75 -9.05
N VAL A 21 -1.03 24.92 -8.86
CA VAL A 21 -0.48 25.47 -7.61
C VAL A 21 -0.71 26.98 -7.52
N TYR A 22 -0.50 27.72 -8.63
CA TYR A 22 -0.70 29.18 -8.66
C TYR A 22 -2.16 29.59 -8.42
N PHE A 23 -3.11 28.90 -9.06
CA PHE A 23 -4.55 29.16 -8.85
C PHE A 23 -5.12 28.36 -7.67
N GLY A 24 -4.44 27.31 -7.22
CA GLY A 24 -4.92 26.38 -6.20
C GLY A 24 -5.00 26.99 -4.82
N GLU A 25 -4.09 27.87 -4.44
CA GLU A 25 -4.18 28.61 -3.17
C GLU A 25 -5.46 29.45 -3.12
N HIS A 26 -5.71 30.23 -4.18
CA HIS A 26 -6.89 31.09 -4.27
C HIS A 26 -8.19 30.26 -4.32
N ALA A 27 -8.19 29.15 -5.06
CA ALA A 27 -9.32 28.24 -5.10
C ALA A 27 -9.55 27.52 -3.76
N ALA A 28 -8.51 27.13 -3.04
CA ALA A 28 -8.60 26.47 -1.74
C ALA A 28 -9.19 27.41 -0.68
N GLN A 29 -8.74 28.68 -0.64
CA GLN A 29 -9.29 29.69 0.27
C GLN A 29 -10.77 29.95 -0.01
N TRP A 30 -11.16 30.05 -1.28
CA TRP A 30 -12.56 30.25 -1.67
C TRP A 30 -13.44 29.05 -1.30
N ILE A 31 -12.93 27.81 -1.43
CA ILE A 31 -13.62 26.58 -1.03
C ILE A 31 -13.77 26.52 0.50
N ASP A 32 -12.73 26.88 1.26
CA ASP A 32 -12.76 26.90 2.73
C ASP A 32 -13.81 27.88 3.28
N GLU A 33 -13.99 29.04 2.64
CA GLU A 33 -14.95 30.06 3.08
C GLU A 33 -16.41 29.74 2.71
N ASN A 34 -16.64 29.09 1.56
CA ASN A 34 -17.98 28.86 1.03
C ASN A 34 -18.55 27.46 1.33
N THR A 35 -17.71 26.51 1.79
CA THR A 35 -18.13 25.12 2.03
C THR A 35 -18.35 24.85 3.52
N PRO A 36 -19.41 24.12 3.92
CA PRO A 36 -19.61 23.74 5.31
C PRO A 36 -18.44 22.89 5.84
N LYS A 37 -17.88 23.27 7.00
CA LYS A 37 -16.75 22.58 7.67
C LYS A 37 -16.88 21.06 7.72
N VAL A 38 -18.09 20.55 7.94
CA VAL A 38 -18.37 19.12 8.04
C VAL A 38 -17.97 18.36 6.76
N LEU A 39 -18.09 18.98 5.58
CA LEU A 39 -17.73 18.34 4.31
C LEU A 39 -16.21 18.29 4.11
N LEU A 40 -15.50 19.37 4.47
CA LEU A 40 -14.04 19.43 4.42
C LEU A 40 -13.40 18.50 5.45
N GLU A 41 -13.95 18.46 6.67
CA GLU A 41 -13.53 17.53 7.70
C GLU A 41 -13.80 16.08 7.28
N GLY A 42 -14.95 15.80 6.67
CA GLY A 42 -15.29 14.49 6.11
C GLY A 42 -14.31 14.05 5.03
N LEU A 43 -13.97 14.93 4.08
CA LEU A 43 -12.97 14.66 3.04
C LEU A 43 -11.57 14.48 3.64
N GLY A 44 -11.20 15.27 4.64
CA GLY A 44 -9.93 15.18 5.34
C GLY A 44 -9.78 13.87 6.13
N ILE A 45 -10.84 13.40 6.80
CA ILE A 45 -10.86 12.10 7.47
C ILE A 45 -10.78 10.98 6.43
N GLY A 46 -11.55 11.06 5.34
CA GLY A 46 -11.49 10.10 4.24
C GLY A 46 -10.10 9.99 3.63
N ALA A 47 -9.44 11.11 3.35
CA ALA A 47 -8.07 11.17 2.85
C ALA A 47 -7.07 10.52 3.83
N LYS A 48 -7.25 10.73 5.14
CA LYS A 48 -6.41 10.09 6.18
C LYS A 48 -6.64 8.58 6.32
N MET A 49 -7.77 8.05 5.84
CA MET A 49 -8.04 6.60 5.83
C MET A 49 -7.43 5.87 4.62
N VAL A 50 -7.09 6.58 3.53
CA VAL A 50 -6.53 5.97 2.30
C VAL A 50 -5.26 5.14 2.55
N PRO A 51 -4.29 5.57 3.38
CA PRO A 51 -3.12 4.74 3.71
C PRO A 51 -3.50 3.41 4.38
N ALA A 52 -4.53 3.39 5.23
CA ALA A 52 -4.99 2.17 5.90
C ALA A 52 -5.58 1.17 4.90
N ILE A 53 -6.32 1.65 3.89
CA ILE A 53 -6.85 0.83 2.79
C ILE A 53 -5.69 0.26 1.97
N GLY A 54 -4.65 1.06 1.71
CA GLY A 54 -3.43 0.61 1.03
C GLY A 54 -2.74 -0.54 1.78
N PHE A 55 -2.53 -0.38 3.09
CA PHE A 55 -1.98 -1.45 3.93
C PHE A 55 -2.88 -2.69 3.95
N ALA A 56 -4.21 -2.54 3.98
CA ALA A 56 -5.13 -3.67 3.92
C ALA A 56 -5.02 -4.45 2.60
N MET A 57 -4.86 -3.77 1.46
CA MET A 57 -4.64 -4.42 0.17
C MET A 57 -3.34 -5.24 0.16
N LEU A 58 -2.26 -4.67 0.70
CA LEU A 58 -0.97 -5.36 0.82
C LEU A 58 -1.04 -6.56 1.78
N LEU A 59 -1.72 -6.42 2.91
CA LEU A 59 -1.88 -7.51 3.87
C LEU A 59 -2.75 -8.64 3.32
N LYS A 60 -3.79 -8.30 2.55
CA LYS A 60 -4.67 -9.28 1.91
C LYS A 60 -3.91 -10.18 0.94
N ILE A 61 -2.98 -9.63 0.15
CA ILE A 61 -2.20 -10.44 -0.80
C ILE A 61 -1.11 -11.28 -0.11
N MET A 62 -0.62 -10.85 1.06
CA MET A 62 0.41 -11.57 1.84
C MET A 62 -0.16 -12.51 2.90
N TRP A 63 -1.49 -12.69 2.95
CA TRP A 63 -2.15 -13.30 4.10
C TRP A 63 -1.79 -14.78 4.26
N SER A 64 -1.01 -15.09 5.31
CA SER A 64 -0.78 -16.44 5.83
C SER A 64 -0.91 -16.42 7.35
N LYS A 65 -1.32 -17.54 7.94
CA LYS A 65 -1.49 -17.69 9.40
C LYS A 65 -0.18 -17.39 10.16
N GLU A 66 0.96 -17.69 9.55
CA GLU A 66 2.29 -17.45 10.13
C GLU A 66 2.69 -15.97 10.02
N VAL A 67 2.39 -15.33 8.89
CA VAL A 67 2.69 -13.91 8.62
C VAL A 67 1.82 -12.99 9.47
N ALA A 68 0.55 -13.36 9.69
CA ALA A 68 -0.37 -12.59 10.52
C ALA A 68 0.15 -12.44 11.97
N GLY A 69 0.69 -13.52 12.55
CA GLY A 69 1.26 -13.48 13.90
C GLY A 69 2.45 -12.50 14.02
N VAL A 70 3.38 -12.56 13.07
CA VAL A 70 4.56 -11.66 13.05
C VAL A 70 4.15 -10.20 12.81
N PHE A 71 3.12 -9.96 11.98
CA PHE A 71 2.59 -8.62 11.72
C PHE A 71 2.02 -7.96 13.00
N PHE A 72 1.19 -8.68 13.77
CA PHE A 72 0.62 -8.13 15.01
C PHE A 72 1.69 -7.82 16.05
N ILE A 73 2.71 -8.69 16.19
CA ILE A 73 3.83 -8.45 17.11
C ILE A 73 4.58 -7.17 16.74
N GLY A 74 4.91 -6.98 15.46
CA GLY A 74 5.57 -5.75 14.98
C GLY A 74 4.72 -4.49 15.17
N PHE A 75 3.39 -4.59 14.98
CA PHE A 75 2.46 -3.49 15.20
C PHE A 75 2.40 -3.07 16.68
N VAL A 76 2.30 -4.03 17.60
CA VAL A 76 2.33 -3.78 19.05
C VAL A 76 3.67 -3.16 19.44
N MET A 77 4.79 -3.67 18.92
CA MET A 77 6.11 -3.11 19.20
C MET A 77 6.26 -1.65 18.74
N THR A 78 5.74 -1.33 17.55
CA THR A 78 5.75 0.04 17.00
C THR A 78 4.90 1.00 17.86
N THR A 79 3.70 0.56 18.28
CA THR A 79 2.75 1.41 19.02
C THR A 79 3.16 1.63 20.47
N TYR A 80 3.70 0.61 21.15
CA TYR A 80 4.09 0.70 22.56
C TYR A 80 5.48 1.34 22.76
N LEU A 81 6.47 1.04 21.91
CA LEU A 81 7.82 1.58 22.04
C LEU A 81 8.02 2.86 21.22
N LYS A 82 7.01 3.32 20.45
CA LYS A 82 7.11 4.45 19.52
C LYS A 82 8.33 4.35 18.59
N LEU A 83 8.75 3.11 18.27
CA LEU A 83 9.92 2.87 17.44
C LEU A 83 9.63 3.25 15.99
N PRO A 84 10.63 3.80 15.27
CA PRO A 84 10.45 4.09 13.86
C PRO A 84 10.18 2.79 13.08
N ILE A 85 9.29 2.86 12.09
CA ILE A 85 8.86 1.72 11.25
C ILE A 85 10.06 0.99 10.64
N MET A 86 11.12 1.73 10.30
CA MET A 86 12.37 1.18 9.79
C MET A 86 13.08 0.24 10.77
N ALA A 87 13.06 0.53 12.08
CA ALA A 87 13.67 -0.33 13.09
C ALA A 87 12.93 -1.67 13.18
N VAL A 88 11.60 -1.62 13.17
CA VAL A 88 10.75 -2.82 13.19
C VAL A 88 10.90 -3.63 11.90
N ALA A 89 11.07 -2.97 10.75
CA ALA A 89 11.33 -3.65 9.48
C ALA A 89 12.67 -4.42 9.50
N ILE A 90 13.74 -3.83 10.04
CA ILE A 90 15.05 -4.49 10.15
C ILE A 90 14.98 -5.68 11.12
N LEU A 91 14.32 -5.53 12.27
CA LEU A 91 14.12 -6.63 13.22
C LEU A 91 13.29 -7.76 12.62
N GLY A 92 12.20 -7.42 11.92
CA GLY A 92 11.36 -8.39 11.21
C GLY A 92 12.12 -9.11 10.09
N ALA A 93 12.93 -8.40 9.30
CA ALA A 93 13.77 -8.99 8.27
C ALA A 93 14.85 -9.91 8.86
N SER A 94 15.47 -9.53 9.97
CA SER A 94 16.45 -10.37 10.67
C SER A 94 15.82 -11.65 11.22
N ALA A 95 14.65 -11.55 11.85
CA ALA A 95 13.90 -12.70 12.33
C ALA A 95 13.44 -13.61 11.18
N ALA A 96 12.98 -13.04 10.07
CA ALA A 96 12.59 -13.78 8.87
C ALA A 96 13.78 -14.47 8.21
N ALA A 97 14.95 -13.83 8.13
CA ALA A 97 16.17 -14.43 7.58
C ALA A 97 16.66 -15.61 8.44
N LEU A 98 16.64 -15.45 9.77
CA LEU A 98 16.98 -16.54 10.68
C LEU A 98 15.99 -17.70 10.58
N TYR A 99 14.68 -17.40 10.56
CA TYR A 99 13.65 -18.41 10.35
C TYR A 99 13.79 -19.09 8.99
N PHE A 100 14.09 -18.37 7.91
CA PHE A 100 14.26 -18.95 6.57
C PHE A 100 15.49 -19.86 6.50
N PHE A 101 16.59 -19.48 7.16
CA PHE A 101 17.79 -20.32 7.24
C PHE A 101 17.57 -21.57 8.10
N PHE A 102 16.74 -21.48 9.15
CA PHE A 102 16.42 -22.60 10.04
C PHE A 102 15.23 -23.46 9.56
N SER A 103 14.31 -22.87 8.81
CA SER A 103 13.09 -23.45 8.22
C SER A 103 13.32 -23.69 6.73
N GLY A 104 14.40 -24.39 6.40
CA GLY A 104 14.59 -24.95 5.08
C GLY A 104 13.42 -25.88 4.75
N ASN A 105 12.55 -25.44 3.84
CA ASN A 105 11.69 -26.27 2.99
C ASN A 105 10.41 -26.87 3.61
N ASN A 106 9.33 -26.08 3.76
CA ASN A 106 7.94 -26.47 3.42
C ASN A 106 6.93 -25.47 3.98
N LYS A 107 6.13 -24.80 3.11
CA LYS A 107 4.65 -24.60 3.29
C LYS A 107 3.94 -23.57 2.40
N ASN A 108 4.58 -22.91 1.42
CA ASN A 108 3.85 -21.93 0.57
C ASN A 108 3.51 -22.41 -0.85
N SER A 109 3.92 -23.63 -1.23
CA SER A 109 3.71 -24.18 -2.57
C SER A 109 2.40 -24.96 -2.73
N SER A 110 1.70 -25.26 -1.62
CA SER A 110 0.56 -26.20 -1.64
C SER A 110 -0.76 -25.52 -1.97
N GLN A 111 -1.00 -24.30 -1.47
CA GLN A 111 -2.29 -23.61 -1.65
C GLN A 111 -2.49 -23.09 -3.09
N GLN A 112 -1.44 -22.52 -3.68
CA GLN A 112 -1.50 -21.96 -5.04
C GLN A 112 -1.69 -23.05 -6.11
N ASN A 113 -1.08 -24.24 -5.91
CA ASN A 113 -1.22 -25.36 -6.83
C ASN A 113 -2.62 -25.97 -6.85
N GLU A 114 -3.38 -25.93 -5.75
CA GLU A 114 -4.73 -26.48 -5.70
C GLU A 114 -5.76 -25.59 -6.42
N ASP A 115 -5.62 -24.26 -6.31
CA ASP A 115 -6.48 -23.31 -7.02
C ASP A 115 -6.22 -23.33 -8.54
N PHE A 116 -4.95 -23.42 -8.96
CA PHE A 116 -4.59 -23.59 -10.37
C PHE A 116 -5.04 -24.96 -10.92
N ARG A 117 -4.90 -26.05 -10.15
CA ARG A 117 -5.41 -27.38 -10.55
C ARG A 117 -6.92 -27.37 -10.67
N ARG A 118 -7.65 -26.73 -9.75
CA ARG A 118 -9.11 -26.55 -9.88
C ARG A 118 -9.46 -25.83 -11.16
N TRP A 119 -8.82 -24.70 -11.49
CA TRP A 119 -9.09 -23.95 -12.72
C TRP A 119 -8.80 -24.75 -13.99
N TYR A 120 -7.70 -25.50 -14.00
CA TYR A 120 -7.35 -26.36 -15.15
C TYR A 120 -8.38 -27.47 -15.37
N LEU A 121 -8.93 -28.07 -14.31
CA LEU A 121 -9.94 -29.13 -14.40
C LEU A 121 -11.30 -28.64 -14.93
N ILE A 122 -11.63 -27.35 -14.81
CA ILE A 122 -12.86 -26.75 -15.36
C ILE A 122 -12.68 -26.21 -16.78
N THR A 123 -11.46 -25.90 -17.21
CA THR A 123 -11.18 -25.33 -18.55
C THR A 123 -10.58 -26.32 -19.54
N ALA A 124 -10.19 -27.52 -19.12
CA ALA A 124 -9.72 -28.56 -20.01
C ALA A 124 -10.89 -29.09 -20.87
N PRO A 125 -10.88 -28.90 -22.20
CA PRO A 125 -11.85 -29.56 -23.07
C PRO A 125 -11.61 -31.07 -22.98
N HIS A 126 -12.68 -31.84 -22.73
CA HIS A 126 -12.66 -33.30 -22.85
C HIS A 126 -12.57 -33.70 -24.33
#